data_AF-A0A1Q7YEJ1-F1
#
_entry.id   AF-A0A1Q7YEJ1-F1
#
_cell.length_a   1.000
_cell.length_b   1.000
_cell.length_c   1.000
_cell.angle_alpha   90.00
_cell.angle_beta   90.00
_cell.angle_gamma   90.00
#
_symmetry.space_group_name_H-M   'P 1'
#
loop_
_entity.id
_entity.type
_entity.pdbx_description
1 polymer ?
#
loop_
_entity_poly.entity_id
_entity_poly.type
_entity_poly.pdbx_seq_one_letter_code
_entity_poly.pdbx_strand_id
1 'polypeptide(L)'
;MLGSVSPARLIRALGVFFFLEEIMNAISEEVRIGTVGELLVALRLLQYGVQAAPPVKDSGNDLIAVKGEVFRAIQVKTTQSPAFNLSGLHEKLFHIVALVSLVGIDHSIYLDQSRIFLLEKNQINRSVYRIEDLSEYQMDAHRVNMLFGVTPLMEAQPASSIRAAAQQLIQPERE
;
A
#
# COMPACT_ATOMS: atom_id res chain seq x y z
N MET A 1 -9.10 -67.70 -18.43
CA MET A 1 -7.92 -67.07 -17.78
C MET A 1 -8.27 -65.63 -17.48
N LEU A 2 -8.63 -65.32 -16.22
CA LEU A 2 -8.96 -63.97 -15.77
C LEU A 2 -7.68 -63.34 -15.20
N GLY A 3 -7.20 -62.27 -15.85
CA GLY A 3 -6.02 -61.53 -15.42
C GLY A 3 -6.32 -60.73 -14.15
N SER A 4 -5.58 -61.02 -13.08
CA SER A 4 -5.64 -60.28 -11.82
C SER A 4 -5.16 -58.84 -12.02
N VAL A 5 -6.06 -57.87 -11.83
CA VAL A 5 -5.68 -56.45 -11.77
C VAL A 5 -5.08 -56.18 -10.39
N SER A 6 -3.84 -55.67 -10.39
CA SER A 6 -3.11 -55.31 -9.17
C SER A 6 -3.85 -54.21 -8.38
N PRO A 7 -4.02 -54.36 -7.04
CA PRO A 7 -4.65 -53.35 -6.17
C PRO A 7 -3.98 -51.97 -6.25
N ALA A 8 -2.71 -51.92 -6.62
CA ALA A 8 -1.93 -50.68 -6.73
C ALA A 8 -2.43 -49.75 -7.86
N ARG A 9 -3.15 -50.28 -8.87
CA ARG A 9 -3.72 -49.46 -9.95
C ARG A 9 -5.08 -48.85 -9.60
N LEU A 10 -5.80 -49.40 -8.63
CA LEU A 10 -7.09 -48.86 -8.20
C LEU A 10 -6.92 -47.64 -7.28
N ILE A 11 -5.84 -47.60 -6.49
CA ILE A 11 -5.53 -46.48 -5.58
C ILE A 11 -5.10 -45.22 -6.35
N ARG A 12 -4.47 -45.36 -7.52
CA ARG A 12 -4.14 -44.21 -8.38
C ARG A 12 -5.37 -43.56 -9.03
N ALA A 13 -6.45 -44.30 -9.25
CA ALA A 13 -7.68 -43.74 -9.81
C ALA A 13 -8.51 -43.01 -8.74
N LEU A 14 -8.54 -43.53 -7.51
CA LEU A 14 -9.27 -42.91 -6.39
C LEU A 14 -8.52 -41.74 -5.75
N GLY A 15 -7.18 -41.75 -5.73
CA GLY A 15 -6.37 -40.64 -5.20
C GLY A 15 -6.34 -39.40 -6.10
N VAL A 16 -6.67 -39.55 -7.39
CA VAL A 16 -6.78 -38.43 -8.34
C VAL A 16 -8.19 -37.82 -8.31
N PHE A 17 -9.21 -38.62 -7.99
CA PHE A 17 -10.60 -38.14 -7.92
C PHE A 17 -10.92 -37.29 -6.70
N PHE A 18 -10.11 -37.33 -5.63
CA PHE A 18 -10.26 -36.46 -4.46
C PHE A 18 -9.46 -35.15 -4.53
N PHE A 19 -8.62 -34.97 -5.57
CA PHE A 19 -7.76 -33.79 -5.72
C PHE A 19 -8.29 -32.77 -6.76
N LEU A 20 -9.47 -33.04 -7.32
CA LEU A 20 -10.11 -32.24 -8.37
C LEU A 20 -11.42 -31.62 -7.89
N GLU A 21 -11.53 -31.25 -6.61
CA GLU A 21 -12.48 -30.22 -6.19
C GLU A 21 -11.88 -28.84 -6.53
N GLU A 22 -12.25 -28.37 -7.72
CA GLU A 22 -12.34 -26.96 -8.15
C GLU A 22 -11.38 -25.93 -7.53
N ILE A 23 -10.14 -25.90 -8.02
CA ILE A 23 -9.26 -24.73 -7.89
C ILE A 23 -9.59 -23.72 -9.01
N MET A 24 -10.83 -23.26 -9.10
CA MET A 24 -11.18 -22.29 -10.15
C MET A 24 -10.67 -20.87 -9.85
N ASN A 25 -10.13 -20.60 -8.65
CA ASN A 25 -9.58 -19.29 -8.25
C ASN A 25 -8.50 -19.38 -7.15
N ALA A 26 -7.63 -20.41 -7.13
CA ALA A 26 -6.49 -20.34 -6.19
C ALA A 26 -5.57 -19.19 -6.58
N ILE A 27 -5.30 -18.34 -5.60
CA ILE A 27 -4.24 -17.34 -5.66
C ILE A 27 -2.96 -17.95 -5.12
N SER A 28 -1.83 -17.66 -5.77
CA SER A 28 -0.54 -18.07 -5.22
C SER A 28 -0.28 -17.36 -3.90
N GLU A 29 0.59 -17.92 -3.07
CA GLU A 29 0.94 -17.31 -1.80
C GLU A 29 1.59 -15.93 -1.99
N GLU A 30 2.38 -15.75 -3.04
CA GLU A 30 2.98 -14.47 -3.39
C GLU A 30 1.93 -13.42 -3.77
N VAL A 31 0.93 -13.79 -4.58
CA VAL A 31 -0.20 -12.90 -4.92
C VAL A 31 -0.98 -12.55 -3.66
N ARG A 32 -1.31 -13.55 -2.82
CA ARG A 32 -2.01 -13.35 -1.55
C ARG A 32 -1.26 -12.36 -0.64
N ILE A 33 0.03 -12.57 -0.42
CA ILE A 33 0.88 -11.72 0.43
C ILE A 33 0.98 -10.31 -0.17
N GLY A 34 1.21 -10.19 -1.47
CA GLY A 34 1.24 -8.91 -2.18
C GLY A 34 -0.05 -8.11 -1.99
N THR A 35 -1.18 -8.72 -2.33
CA THR A 35 -2.50 -8.11 -2.21
C THR A 35 -2.85 -7.74 -0.77
N VAL A 36 -2.54 -8.59 0.22
CA VAL A 36 -2.75 -8.23 1.63
C VAL A 36 -1.93 -7.00 2.03
N GLY A 37 -0.68 -6.91 1.57
CA GLY A 37 0.16 -5.74 1.83
C GLY A 37 -0.42 -4.46 1.21
N GLU A 38 -0.90 -4.52 -0.03
CA GLU A 38 -1.55 -3.38 -0.70
C GLU A 38 -2.81 -2.92 0.04
N LEU A 39 -3.69 -3.86 0.40
CA LEU A 39 -4.91 -3.58 1.15
C LEU A 39 -4.60 -2.98 2.52
N LEU A 40 -3.59 -3.51 3.21
CA LEU A 40 -3.17 -3.01 4.51
C LEU A 40 -2.63 -1.57 4.41
N VAL A 41 -1.82 -1.26 3.38
CA VAL A 41 -1.33 0.10 3.12
C VAL A 41 -2.50 1.05 2.87
N ALA A 42 -3.44 0.68 1.99
CA ALA A 42 -4.60 1.50 1.69
C ALA A 42 -5.47 1.75 2.95
N LEU A 43 -5.71 0.71 3.74
CA LEU A 43 -6.47 0.80 4.99
C LEU A 43 -5.78 1.72 6.01
N ARG A 44 -4.46 1.61 6.20
CA ARG A 44 -3.73 2.46 7.14
C ARG A 44 -3.63 3.90 6.68
N LEU A 45 -3.44 4.14 5.39
CA LEU A 45 -3.47 5.49 4.81
C LEU A 45 -4.83 6.17 5.03
N LEU A 46 -5.93 5.41 4.90
CA LEU A 46 -7.29 5.91 5.16
C LEU A 46 -7.46 6.41 6.61
N GLN A 47 -6.82 5.76 7.59
CA GLN A 47 -6.83 6.20 9.00
C GLN A 47 -6.25 7.61 9.18
N TYR A 48 -5.41 8.07 8.25
CA TYR A 48 -4.77 9.38 8.25
C TYR A 48 -5.36 10.36 7.22
N GLY A 49 -6.56 10.04 6.69
CA GLY A 49 -7.28 10.86 5.73
C GLY A 49 -6.68 10.86 4.32
N VAL A 50 -5.87 9.85 3.98
CA VAL A 50 -5.36 9.63 2.61
C VAL A 50 -6.22 8.56 1.95
N GLN A 51 -6.88 8.89 0.85
CA GLN A 51 -7.59 7.92 0.03
C GLN A 51 -6.58 7.21 -0.88
N ALA A 52 -6.55 5.89 -0.91
CA ALA A 52 -5.68 5.14 -1.80
C ALA A 52 -6.44 4.00 -2.48
N ALA A 53 -6.21 3.81 -3.77
CA ALA A 53 -6.86 2.77 -4.56
C ALA A 53 -5.92 2.21 -5.64
N PRO A 54 -6.09 0.95 -6.06
CA PRO A 54 -5.40 0.41 -7.23
C PRO A 54 -5.71 1.23 -8.49
N PRO A 55 -4.74 1.45 -9.38
CA PRO A 55 -4.98 2.16 -10.63
C PRO A 55 -5.88 1.33 -11.57
N VAL A 56 -6.79 2.00 -12.26
CA VAL A 56 -7.71 1.36 -13.23
C VAL A 56 -6.97 0.74 -14.41
N LYS A 57 -5.85 1.34 -14.82
CA LYS A 57 -4.96 0.83 -15.86
C LYS A 57 -3.68 0.33 -15.21
N ASP A 58 -3.11 -0.75 -15.73
CA ASP A 58 -1.77 -1.20 -15.35
C ASP A 58 -0.76 -0.10 -15.66
N SER A 59 -0.41 0.64 -14.62
CA SER A 59 0.53 1.77 -14.64
C SER A 59 1.88 1.37 -14.07
N GLY A 60 2.07 0.09 -13.73
CA GLY A 60 3.24 -0.42 -13.03
C GLY A 60 3.34 -0.01 -11.56
N ASN A 61 2.37 0.75 -11.03
CA ASN A 61 2.21 1.12 -9.63
C ASN A 61 1.09 0.31 -8.99
N ASP A 62 1.21 0.07 -7.69
CA ASP A 62 0.23 -0.76 -6.97
C ASP A 62 -0.94 0.10 -6.44
N LEU A 63 -0.66 1.34 -5.99
CA LEU A 63 -1.68 2.26 -5.49
C LEU A 63 -1.49 3.69 -6.00
N ILE A 64 -2.59 4.41 -6.18
CA ILE A 64 -2.65 5.86 -6.30
C ILE A 64 -3.29 6.41 -5.03
N ALA A 65 -2.58 7.32 -4.35
CA ALA A 65 -3.00 7.92 -3.10
C ALA A 65 -3.21 9.43 -3.22
N VAL A 66 -4.25 9.94 -2.56
CA VAL A 66 -4.72 11.33 -2.64
C VAL A 66 -5.04 11.86 -1.25
N LYS A 67 -4.55 13.07 -0.93
CA LYS A 67 -4.94 13.86 0.24
C LYS A 67 -4.97 15.33 -0.13
N GLY A 68 -6.17 15.93 -0.16
CA GLY A 68 -6.36 17.27 -0.71
C GLY A 68 -5.94 17.33 -2.18
N GLU A 69 -5.00 18.22 -2.50
CA GLU A 69 -4.45 18.39 -3.86
C GLU A 69 -3.20 17.54 -4.13
N VAL A 70 -2.70 16.80 -3.13
CA VAL A 70 -1.47 16.02 -3.24
C VAL A 70 -1.79 14.63 -3.77
N PHE A 71 -1.19 14.29 -4.92
CA PHE A 71 -1.23 12.96 -5.52
C PHE A 71 0.11 12.25 -5.39
N ARG A 72 0.08 10.96 -5.04
CA ARG A 72 1.26 10.08 -4.95
C ARG A 72 0.94 8.70 -5.50
N ALA A 73 1.68 8.31 -6.54
CA ALA A 73 1.81 6.91 -6.92
C ALA A 73 2.70 6.15 -5.92
N ILE A 74 2.22 5.03 -5.42
CA ILE A 74 2.87 4.19 -4.42
C ILE A 74 3.16 2.81 -5.00
N GLN A 75 4.41 2.37 -4.87
CA GLN A 75 4.77 0.97 -5.03
C GLN A 75 4.78 0.29 -3.66
N VAL A 76 4.14 -0.85 -3.52
CA VAL A 76 4.13 -1.69 -2.34
C VAL A 76 5.16 -2.82 -2.50
N LYS A 77 5.88 -3.11 -1.41
CA LYS A 77 6.74 -4.29 -1.29
C LYS A 77 6.46 -4.96 0.03
N THR A 78 6.02 -6.21 -0.05
CA THR A 78 5.62 -6.99 1.12
C THR A 78 6.62 -8.09 1.38
N THR A 79 6.91 -8.34 2.66
CA THR A 79 7.78 -9.44 3.09
C THR A 79 7.30 -10.00 4.43
N GLN A 80 7.62 -11.26 4.69
CA GLN A 80 7.61 -11.86 6.03
C GLN A 80 9.04 -12.12 6.53
N SER A 81 10.05 -11.81 5.70
CA SER A 81 11.47 -11.95 6.00
C SER A 81 11.98 -10.73 6.79
N PRO A 82 13.12 -10.84 7.50
CA PRO A 82 13.71 -9.72 8.26
C PRO A 82 14.22 -8.56 7.38
N ALA A 83 14.21 -8.71 6.06
CA ALA A 83 14.73 -7.73 5.12
C ALA A 83 13.89 -7.63 3.84
N PHE A 84 13.96 -6.46 3.21
CA PHE A 84 13.41 -6.15 1.90
C PHE A 84 14.51 -6.17 0.85
N ASN A 85 14.24 -6.80 -0.28
CA ASN A 85 15.06 -6.66 -1.48
C ASN A 85 14.35 -5.74 -2.48
N LEU A 86 14.98 -4.61 -2.78
CA LEU A 86 14.50 -3.54 -3.65
C LEU A 86 15.28 -3.48 -4.98
N SER A 87 15.94 -4.57 -5.37
CA SER A 87 16.65 -4.63 -6.65
C SER A 87 15.69 -4.36 -7.82
N GLY A 88 16.11 -3.53 -8.78
CA GLY A 88 15.28 -3.13 -9.92
C GLY A 88 14.19 -2.09 -9.60
N LEU A 89 14.05 -1.66 -8.35
CA LEU A 89 13.02 -0.68 -7.98
C LEU A 89 13.31 0.71 -8.59
N HIS A 90 14.57 1.12 -8.70
CA HIS A 90 14.95 2.45 -9.20
C HIS A 90 14.43 2.77 -10.61
N GLU A 91 14.24 1.74 -11.44
CA GLU A 91 13.76 1.85 -12.82
C GLU A 91 12.25 2.14 -12.91
N LYS A 92 11.50 1.89 -11.83
CA LYS A 92 10.05 2.08 -11.80
C LYS A 92 9.64 3.53 -11.52
N LEU A 93 8.51 3.97 -12.07
CA LEU A 93 7.95 5.30 -11.85
C LEU A 93 6.97 5.31 -10.68
N PHE A 94 7.42 5.75 -9.50
CA PHE A 94 6.60 5.94 -8.31
C PHE A 94 7.13 7.14 -7.51
N HIS A 95 6.33 7.65 -6.57
CA HIS A 95 6.74 8.73 -5.66
C HIS A 95 7.20 8.16 -4.32
N ILE A 96 6.45 7.18 -3.80
CA ILE A 96 6.66 6.55 -2.49
C ILE A 96 6.76 5.04 -2.69
N VAL A 97 7.66 4.37 -1.95
CA VAL A 97 7.60 2.93 -1.72
C VAL A 97 7.07 2.66 -0.32
N ALA A 98 6.04 1.81 -0.23
CA ALA A 98 5.52 1.28 1.02
C ALA A 98 6.10 -0.11 1.26
N LEU A 99 6.97 -0.23 2.27
CA LEU A 99 7.55 -1.51 2.70
C LEU A 99 6.69 -2.10 3.81
N VAL A 100 6.10 -3.26 3.56
CA VAL A 100 5.17 -3.93 4.49
C VAL A 100 5.84 -5.18 5.06
N SER A 101 6.12 -5.14 6.36
CA SER A 101 6.56 -6.31 7.12
C SER A 101 5.35 -6.98 7.72
N LEU A 102 4.88 -8.06 7.09
CA LEU A 102 3.78 -8.85 7.60
C LEU A 102 4.24 -9.78 8.72
N VAL A 103 3.41 -9.88 9.76
CA VAL A 103 3.58 -10.84 10.85
C VAL A 103 2.43 -11.84 10.77
N GLY A 104 2.72 -13.12 10.93
CA GLY A 104 1.71 -14.18 10.85
C GLY A 104 2.28 -15.56 11.16
N ILE A 105 1.38 -16.52 11.33
CA ILE A 105 1.69 -17.95 11.50
C ILE A 105 0.75 -18.73 10.57
N ASP A 106 1.31 -19.64 9.79
CA ASP A 106 0.59 -20.45 8.79
C ASP A 106 -0.25 -19.58 7.83
N HIS A 107 -1.57 -19.72 7.87
CA HIS A 107 -2.49 -18.97 7.02
C HIS A 107 -3.03 -17.69 7.67
N SER A 108 -2.63 -17.38 8.90
CA SER A 108 -3.12 -16.23 9.67
C SER A 108 -2.13 -15.07 9.60
N ILE A 109 -2.62 -13.89 9.22
CA ILE A 109 -1.83 -12.63 9.18
C ILE A 109 -2.35 -11.69 10.27
N TYR A 110 -1.45 -11.22 11.13
CA TYR A 110 -1.73 -10.31 12.25
C TYR A 110 -1.51 -8.85 11.79
N LEU A 111 -2.58 -8.22 11.31
CA LEU A 111 -2.54 -6.87 10.71
C LEU A 111 -2.19 -5.76 11.70
N ASP A 112 -2.43 -5.98 12.98
CA ASP A 112 -2.11 -5.09 14.09
C ASP A 112 -0.63 -5.14 14.46
N GLN A 113 0.03 -6.28 14.28
CA GLN A 113 1.47 -6.48 14.54
C GLN A 113 2.34 -6.18 13.31
N SER A 114 1.74 -6.18 12.13
CA SER A 114 2.40 -5.87 10.87
C SER A 114 2.79 -4.38 10.81
N ARG A 115 3.98 -4.10 10.27
CA ARG A 115 4.54 -2.75 10.19
C ARG A 115 4.60 -2.27 8.75
N ILE A 116 4.36 -0.96 8.58
CA ILE A 116 4.47 -0.31 7.28
C ILE A 116 5.50 0.81 7.41
N PHE A 117 6.40 0.88 6.44
CA PHE A 117 7.38 1.95 6.31
C PHE A 117 7.17 2.67 4.98
N LEU A 118 7.19 3.99 4.99
CA LEU A 118 6.98 4.81 3.80
C LEU A 118 8.26 5.56 3.45
N LEU A 119 8.86 5.29 2.29
CA LEU A 119 10.06 5.97 1.82
C LEU A 119 9.76 6.70 0.52
N GLU A 120 10.25 7.93 0.38
CA GLU A 120 10.26 8.62 -0.90
C GLU A 120 11.30 7.99 -1.83
N LYS A 121 11.07 8.08 -3.14
CA LYS A 121 11.98 7.48 -4.13
C LYS A 121 13.44 7.94 -3.98
N ASN A 122 13.68 9.19 -3.59
CA ASN A 122 15.02 9.75 -3.37
C ASN A 122 15.70 9.29 -2.06
N GLN A 123 14.95 8.72 -1.12
CA GLN A 123 15.48 8.15 0.13
C GLN A 123 15.98 6.71 -0.08
N ILE A 124 15.64 6.08 -1.20
CA ILE A 124 16.11 4.74 -1.53
C ILE A 124 17.56 4.83 -1.99
N ASN A 125 18.51 4.47 -1.13
CA ASN A 125 19.95 4.53 -1.40
C ASN A 125 20.65 3.15 -1.39
N ARG A 126 19.91 2.08 -1.10
CA ARG A 126 20.39 0.70 -1.00
C ARG A 126 19.42 -0.25 -1.69
N SER A 127 19.94 -1.39 -2.16
CA SER A 127 19.11 -2.47 -2.71
C SER A 127 18.49 -3.37 -1.64
N VAL A 128 19.02 -3.36 -0.42
CA VAL A 128 18.52 -4.18 0.70
C VAL A 128 18.35 -3.32 1.94
N TYR A 129 17.20 -3.47 2.59
CA TYR A 129 16.88 -2.82 3.87
C TYR A 129 16.49 -3.87 4.89
N ARG A 130 17.09 -3.81 6.09
CA ARG A 130 16.62 -4.59 7.23
C ARG A 130 15.50 -3.83 7.92
N ILE A 131 14.55 -4.56 8.51
CA ILE A 131 13.41 -3.96 9.20
C ILE A 131 13.86 -3.05 10.36
N GLU A 132 14.93 -3.43 11.06
CA GLU A 132 15.43 -2.65 12.20
C GLU A 132 15.92 -1.25 11.80
N ASP A 133 16.46 -1.11 10.59
CA ASP A 133 17.00 0.14 10.05
C ASP A 133 15.91 1.09 9.56
N LEU A 134 14.65 0.64 9.50
CA LEU A 134 13.54 1.38 8.88
C LEU A 134 12.69 2.18 9.87
N SER A 135 13.03 2.17 11.16
CA SER A 135 12.21 2.77 12.23
C SER A 135 11.80 4.23 11.98
N GLU A 136 12.69 5.05 11.42
CA GLU A 136 12.41 6.47 11.08
C GLU A 136 11.37 6.64 9.96
N TYR A 137 11.15 5.62 9.15
CA TYR A 137 10.20 5.62 8.03
C TYR A 137 8.86 5.01 8.41
N GLN A 138 8.67 4.58 9.66
CA GLN A 138 7.45 3.93 10.09
C GLN A 138 6.23 4.82 9.83
N MET A 139 5.18 4.22 9.29
CA MET A 139 3.94 4.93 8.98
C MET A 139 3.25 5.33 10.28
N ASP A 140 3.32 6.62 10.57
CA ASP A 140 2.53 7.31 11.58
C ASP A 140 1.94 8.61 11.00
N ALA A 141 1.19 9.34 11.81
CA ALA A 141 0.57 10.60 11.38
C ALA A 141 1.60 11.63 10.92
N HIS A 142 2.77 11.71 11.58
CA HIS A 142 3.82 12.65 11.23
C HIS A 142 4.42 12.31 9.86
N ARG A 143 4.77 11.04 9.62
CA ARG A 143 5.31 10.55 8.36
C ARG A 143 4.33 10.75 7.21
N VAL A 144 3.05 10.44 7.42
CA VAL A 144 2.02 10.68 6.41
C VAL A 144 1.88 12.18 6.12
N ASN A 145 1.92 13.04 7.13
CA ASN A 145 1.88 14.49 6.93
C ASN A 145 3.14 15.04 6.23
N MET A 146 4.32 14.46 6.42
CA MET A 146 5.50 14.87 5.63
C MET A 146 5.34 14.52 4.15
N LEU A 147 4.73 13.37 3.84
CA LEU A 147 4.63 12.86 2.47
C LEU A 147 3.44 13.42 1.67
N PHE A 148 2.35 13.73 2.39
CA PHE A 148 1.06 14.16 1.83
C PHE A 148 0.58 15.52 2.35
N GLY A 149 1.29 16.12 3.31
CA GLY A 149 0.96 17.43 3.83
C GLY A 149 1.10 18.47 2.73
N VAL A 150 0.08 19.29 2.61
CA VAL A 150 0.17 20.55 1.90
C VAL A 150 1.11 21.42 2.75
N THR A 151 2.19 21.97 2.18
CA THR A 151 2.73 23.21 2.75
C THR A 151 1.52 24.12 2.90
N PRO A 152 1.19 24.65 4.09
CA PRO A 152 0.03 25.53 4.18
C PRO A 152 0.28 26.66 3.18
N LEU A 153 -0.47 26.68 2.08
CA LEU A 153 -0.75 27.93 1.40
C LEU A 153 -1.34 28.76 2.52
N MET A 154 -0.55 29.76 2.96
CA MET A 154 -0.84 30.68 4.06
C MET A 154 -2.35 30.73 4.26
N GLU A 155 -2.82 30.27 5.42
CA GLU A 155 -4.23 30.22 5.80
C GLU A 155 -4.97 31.31 5.05
N ALA A 156 -5.72 30.91 4.01
CA ALA A 156 -6.47 31.86 3.22
C ALA A 156 -7.25 32.69 4.22
N GLN A 157 -6.92 33.98 4.31
CA GLN A 157 -7.50 34.88 5.29
C GLN A 157 -9.01 34.63 5.27
N PRO A 158 -9.65 34.43 6.44
CA PRO A 158 -11.03 34.00 6.48
C PRO A 158 -11.85 34.96 5.62
N ALA A 159 -12.77 34.45 4.80
CA ALA A 159 -13.55 35.26 3.86
C ALA A 159 -14.27 36.48 4.51
N SER A 160 -14.36 36.50 5.84
CA SER A 160 -14.74 37.66 6.65
C SER A 160 -13.80 38.87 6.51
N SER A 161 -12.48 38.71 6.44
CA SER A 161 -11.54 39.83 6.29
C SER A 161 -11.56 40.43 4.88
N ILE A 162 -11.83 39.61 3.85
CA ILE A 162 -12.02 40.11 2.47
C ILE A 162 -13.34 40.90 2.36
N ARG A 163 -14.42 40.43 3.00
CA ARG A 163 -15.70 41.17 3.06
C ARG A 163 -15.59 42.47 3.88
N ALA A 164 -14.82 42.47 4.97
CA ALA A 164 -14.60 43.66 5.78
C ALA A 164 -13.78 44.73 5.01
N ALA A 165 -12.73 44.32 4.29
CA ALA A 165 -11.95 45.24 3.45
C ALA A 165 -12.76 45.79 2.28
N ALA A 166 -13.60 44.97 1.63
CA ALA A 166 -14.49 45.42 0.56
C ALA A 166 -15.57 46.40 1.05
N GLN A 167 -16.07 46.25 2.29
CA GLN A 167 -17.05 47.19 2.87
C GLN A 167 -16.43 48.53 3.28
N GLN A 168 -15.14 48.57 3.61
CA GLN A 168 -14.43 49.83 3.90
C GLN A 168 -14.12 50.64 2.64
N LEU A 169 -13.90 49.98 1.50
CA LEU A 169 -13.66 50.66 0.21
C LEU A 169 -14.93 51.25 -0.44
N ILE A 170 -16.12 50.96 0.08
CA ILE A 170 -17.42 51.42 -0.45
C ILE A 170 -18.02 52.55 0.39
N GLN A 171 -17.32 53.08 1.41
CA GLN A 171 -17.77 54.29 2.10
C GLN A 171 -17.28 55.53 1.35
N PRO A 172 -18.14 56.27 0.62
CA PRO A 172 -17.76 57.59 0.14
C PRO A 172 -17.56 58.47 1.37
N GLU A 173 -16.41 59.16 1.41
CA GLU A 173 -16.18 60.27 2.34
C GLU A 173 -17.40 61.21 2.26
N ARG A 174 -18.22 61.20 3.30
CA ARG A 174 -19.22 62.25 3.51
C ARG A 174 -18.51 63.36 4.29
N GLU A 175 -18.46 64.51 3.63
CA GLU A 175 -18.01 65.83 4.10
C GLU A 175 -18.49 66.17 5.52
#